data_AF-A0A9E4IIL7-F1
#
_entry.id   AF-A0A9E4IIL7-F1
#
_cell.length_a   1.000
_cell.length_b   1.000
_cell.length_c   1.000
_cell.angle_alpha   90.00
_cell.angle_beta   90.00
_cell.angle_gamma   90.00
#
_symmetry.space_group_name_H-M   'P 1'
#
loop_
_entity.id
_entity.type
_entity.pdbx_description
1 polymer ?
#
loop_
_entity_poly.entity_id
_entity_poly.type
_entity_poly.pdbx_seq_one_letter_code
_entity_poly.pdbx_strand_id
1 'polypeptide(L)' 'MTGTGADHPFLVRELSQLEFVRRVVAQAERERTPLLERVRYIAIVSELIDEIYQVRVAELEEKVDAGFESPL' A
#
# COMPACT_ATOMS: atom_id res chain seq x y z
N MET A 1 21.63 11.35 17.86
CA MET A 1 22.31 11.36 16.55
C MET A 1 22.54 9.93 16.13
N THR A 2 21.64 9.35 15.33
CA THR A 2 21.88 8.11 14.59
C THR A 2 21.28 8.30 13.20
N GLY A 3 22.20 8.30 12.22
CA GLY A 3 22.06 8.30 10.77
C GLY A 3 20.69 8.53 10.13
N THR A 4 20.58 9.68 9.48
CA THR A 4 19.86 9.87 8.22
C THR A 4 20.11 8.69 7.27
N GLY A 5 19.10 7.84 7.07
CA GLY A 5 19.01 6.94 5.92
C GLY A 5 18.44 7.68 4.72
N ALA A 6 19.10 8.75 4.26
CA ALA A 6 18.86 9.32 2.95
C ALA A 6 19.68 8.49 1.94
N ASP A 7 19.17 7.31 1.62
CA ASP A 7 19.41 6.60 0.38
C ASP A 7 18.31 5.52 0.27
N HIS A 8 17.15 5.92 -0.22
CA HIS A 8 16.13 4.97 -0.69
C HIS A 8 15.99 5.10 -2.21
N PRO A 9 16.96 4.63 -3.02
CA PRO A 9 16.79 4.63 -4.46
C PRO A 9 15.72 3.63 -4.95
N PHE A 10 15.20 2.75 -4.08
CA PHE A 10 14.09 1.87 -4.42
C PHE A 10 13.19 1.69 -3.19
N LEU A 11 12.07 2.43 -3.11
CA LEU A 11 10.96 1.99 -2.26
C LEU A 11 10.56 0.61 -2.77
N VAL A 12 10.56 -0.38 -1.88
CA VAL A 12 10.01 -1.71 -2.16
C VAL A 12 8.63 -1.52 -2.80
N ARG A 13 8.38 -2.20 -3.93
CA ARG A 13 7.21 -1.97 -4.79
C ARG A 13 5.90 -2.03 -3.98
N GLU A 14 5.85 -2.96 -3.04
CA GLU A 14 4.76 -3.24 -2.13
C GLU A 14 4.51 -2.05 -1.19
N LEU A 15 5.56 -1.45 -0.62
CA LEU A 15 5.46 -0.22 0.18
C LEU A 15 4.97 0.97 -0.66
N SER A 16 5.36 1.05 -1.93
CA SER A 16 4.88 2.08 -2.85
C SER A 16 3.38 1.97 -3.13
N GLN A 17 2.86 0.74 -3.24
CA GLN A 17 1.43 0.48 -3.41
C GLN A 17 0.65 0.85 -2.14
N LEU A 18 1.16 0.49 -0.95
CA LEU A 18 0.53 0.87 0.32
C LEU A 18 0.51 2.38 0.53
N GLU A 19 1.60 3.09 0.23
CA GLU A 19 1.63 4.56 0.29
C GLU A 19 0.67 5.20 -0.72
N PHE A 20 0.45 4.57 -1.88
CA PHE A 20 -0.58 5.02 -2.81
C PHE A 20 -1.98 4.86 -2.22
N VAL A 21 -2.33 3.69 -1.67
CA VAL A 21 -3.63 3.46 -1.01
C VAL A 21 -3.85 4.48 0.10
N ARG A 22 -2.82 4.74 0.93
CA ARG A 22 -2.87 5.75 2.00
C ARG A 22 -3.23 7.14 1.47
N ARG A 23 -2.68 7.54 0.33
CA ARG A 23 -3.00 8.83 -0.31
C ARG A 23 -4.44 8.87 -0.84
N VAL A 24 -4.99 7.76 -1.31
CA VAL A 24 -6.39 7.67 -1.77
C VAL A 24 -7.36 7.76 -0.57
N VAL A 25 -7.07 7.05 0.52
CA VAL A 25 -7.83 7.17 1.78
C VAL A 25 -7.85 8.60 2.27
N ALA A 26 -6.70 9.29 2.23
CA ALA A 26 -6.64 10.70 2.61
C ALA A 26 -7.53 11.61 1.74
N GLN A 27 -7.93 11.22 0.52
CA GLN A 27 -8.93 11.98 -0.28
C GLN A 27 -10.36 11.75 0.24
N ALA A 28 -10.66 10.54 0.71
CA ALA A 28 -11.95 10.19 1.30
C ALA A 28 -12.18 10.87 2.67
N GLU A 29 -11.12 11.20 3.40
CA GLU A 29 -11.21 11.85 4.72
C GLU A 29 -11.36 13.37 4.65
N ARG A 30 -11.07 14.00 3.50
CA ARG A 30 -11.16 15.46 3.35
C ARG A 30 -12.61 15.92 3.41
N GLU A 31 -12.91 16.81 4.35
CA GLU A 31 -14.24 17.41 4.53
C GLU A 31 -14.71 18.22 3.33
N ARG A 32 -13.77 18.78 2.56
CA ARG A 32 -14.07 19.54 1.33
C ARG A 32 -14.42 18.66 0.13
N THR A 33 -14.20 17.35 0.23
CA THR A 33 -14.57 16.38 -0.81
C THR A 33 -16.08 16.10 -0.73
N PRO A 34 -16.85 16.26 -1.82
CA PRO A 34 -18.26 15.90 -1.85
C PRO A 34 -18.50 14.46 -1.37
N LEU A 35 -19.60 14.23 -0.65
CA LEU A 35 -19.91 12.92 -0.04
C LEU A 35 -19.85 11.76 -1.05
N LEU A 36 -20.38 11.95 -2.25
CA LEU A 36 -20.36 10.93 -3.30
C LEU A 36 -18.93 10.60 -3.78
N GLU A 37 -18.06 11.60 -3.86
CA GLU A 37 -16.65 11.39 -4.21
C GLU A 37 -15.90 10.65 -3.10
N ARG A 38 -16.20 10.95 -1.82
CA ARG A 38 -15.63 10.21 -0.68
C ARG A 38 -16.01 8.73 -0.73
N VAL A 39 -17.26 8.41 -1.04
CA VAL A 39 -17.72 7.02 -1.24
C VAL A 39 -16.99 6.37 -2.41
N ARG A 40 -16.79 7.09 -3.52
CA ARG A 40 -16.02 6.58 -4.66
C ARG A 40 -14.58 6.27 -4.29
N TYR A 41 -13.91 7.15 -3.53
CA TYR A 41 -12.55 6.87 -3.05
C TYR A 41 -12.48 5.65 -2.14
N ILE A 42 -13.48 5.45 -1.27
CA ILE A 42 -13.55 4.24 -0.43
C ILE A 42 -13.72 2.99 -1.30
N ALA A 43 -14.58 3.02 -2.32
CA ALA A 43 -14.75 1.89 -3.24
C ALA A 43 -13.43 1.55 -3.97
N ILE A 44 -12.71 2.56 -4.46
CA ILE A 44 -11.39 2.38 -5.10
C ILE A 44 -10.39 1.75 -4.12
N VAL A 45 -10.36 2.22 -2.88
CA VAL A 45 -9.46 1.66 -1.84
C VAL A 45 -9.77 0.19 -1.57
N SER A 46 -11.06 -0.17 -1.50
CA SER A 46 -11.46 -1.56 -1.29
C SER A 46 -10.97 -2.48 -2.41
N GLU A 47 -11.09 -2.06 -3.67
CA GLU A 47 -10.58 -2.81 -4.83
C GLU A 47 -9.05 -2.96 -4.79
N LEU A 48 -8.33 -1.88 -4.47
CA LEU A 48 -6.87 -1.90 -4.37
C LEU A 48 -6.37 -2.80 -3.25
N ILE A 49 -7.05 -2.81 -2.10
CA ILE A 49 -6.68 -3.69 -0.98
C ILE A 49 -6.95 -5.15 -1.36
N ASP A 50 -8.08 -5.46 -2.00
CA ASP A 50 -8.37 -6.82 -2.45
C ASP A 50 -7.31 -7.34 -3.43
N GLU A 51 -6.88 -6.52 -4.40
CA GLU A 51 -5.79 -6.87 -5.33
C GLU A 51 -4.47 -7.13 -4.60
N ILE A 52 -4.10 -6.27 -3.64
CA ILE A 52 -2.88 -6.44 -2.85
C ILE A 52 -2.93 -7.76 -2.07
N TYR A 53 -4.06 -8.10 -1.44
CA TYR A 53 -4.18 -9.34 -0.69
C TYR A 53 -4.14 -10.57 -1.59
N GLN A 54 -4.95 -10.60 -2.65
CA GLN A 54 -5.06 -11.79 -3.51
C GLN A 54 -3.77 -12.10 -4.27
N VAL A 55 -3.06 -11.07 -4.73
CA VAL A 55 -1.85 -11.26 -5.54
C VAL A 55 -0.59 -11.22 -4.69
N ARG A 56 -0.43 -10.20 -3.83
CA ARG A 56 0.87 -9.95 -3.18
C ARG A 56 1.08 -10.75 -1.91
N VAL A 57 0.05 -10.95 -1.11
CA VAL A 57 0.20 -11.78 0.10
C VAL A 57 0.47 -13.23 -0.29
N ALA A 58 -0.23 -13.76 -1.29
CA ALA A 58 0.03 -15.09 -1.83
C ALA A 58 1.47 -15.23 -2.38
N GLU A 59 1.97 -14.27 -3.16
CA GLU A 59 3.36 -14.27 -3.65
C GLU A 59 4.39 -14.19 -2.51
N LEU A 60 4.09 -13.46 -1.43
CA LEU A 60 4.98 -13.34 -0.27
C LEU A 60 4.99 -14.63 0.55
N GLU A 61 3.83 -15.27 0.74
CA GLU A 61 3.71 -16.57 1.39
C GLU A 61 4.51 -17.64 0.63
N GLU A 62 4.41 -17.69 -0.71
CA GLU A 62 5.20 -18.61 -1.53
C GLU A 62 6.72 -18.38 -1.38
N LYS A 63 7.16 -17.11 -1.31
CA LYS A 63 8.58 -16.79 -1.09
C LYS A 63 9.07 -17.25 0.29
N VAL A 64 8.26 -17.04 1.33
CA VAL A 64 8.57 -17.50 2.69
C VAL A 64 8.64 -19.02 2.74
N ASP A 65 7.68 -19.72 2.13
CA ASP A 65 7.66 -21.18 2.05
C ASP A 65 8.85 -21.75 1.26
N ALA A 66 9.31 -21.04 0.23
CA ALA A 66 10.50 -21.38 -0.53
C ALA A 66 11.82 -21.09 0.23
N GLY A 67 11.75 -20.61 1.47
CA GLY A 67 12.91 -20.34 2.33
C GLY A 67 13.65 -19.04 2.01
N PHE A 68 13.05 -18.13 1.24
CA PHE A 68 13.54 -16.77 1.14
C PHE A 68 13.16 -16.03 2.42
N GLU A 69 14.16 -15.55 3.18
CA GLU A 69 13.89 -14.62 4.28
C GLU A 69 13.18 -13.39 3.69
N SER A 70 11.97 -13.15 4.18
CA SER A 70 11.13 -12.03 3.77
C SER A 70 11.98 -10.74 3.81
N PRO A 71 12.07 -9.96 2.72
CA PRO A 71 13.00 -8.83 2.64
C PRO A 71 12.50 -7.59 3.38
N LEU A 72 11.92 -7.78 4.58
CA LEU A 72 11.65 -6.69 5.52
C LEU A 72 12.87 -6.46 6.42
#